data_AF-A0A8D2IMF4-F1
#
_entry.id   AF-A0A8D2IMF4-F1
#
_cell.length_a   1.000
_cell.length_b   1.000
_cell.length_c   1.000
_cell.angle_alpha   90.00
_cell.angle_beta   90.00
_cell.angle_gamma   90.00
#
_symmetry.space_group_name_H-M   'P 1'
#
loop_
_entity.id
_entity.type
_entity.pdbx_description
1 polymer ?
#
loop_
_entity_poly.entity_id
_entity_poly.type
_entity_poly.pdbx_seq_one_letter_code
_entity_poly.pdbx_strand_id
1 'polypeptide(L)'
;KVLGTAISAQAASSDRTALSLFCSGLTCGRQKPILVLRVAGGKNVRRGEWPWQVSLQYKGRHICSGTLIDERWILTAAHCFFKKRICPEDCQVVLGQVKLTAEMRTGVDRKISKVILHEGYKEGSVQSDIALAHLDKPVSYSGDISPICLPYSDHQFAFGTQCWLSGWGNIASDGEWEEKGREPPSGLPGGTWMRWSLDLLPKGPS
;
A
#
# COMPACT_ATOMS: atom_id res chain seq x y z
N LYS A 1 8.60 -6.80 -12.84
CA LYS A 1 8.06 -7.59 -11.70
C LYS A 1 9.22 -7.85 -10.74
N VAL A 2 9.27 -7.17 -9.60
CA VAL A 2 10.24 -7.50 -8.55
C VAL A 2 9.60 -8.60 -7.71
N LEU A 3 10.05 -9.83 -7.90
CA LEU A 3 9.69 -10.95 -7.03
C LEU A 3 10.68 -10.93 -5.87
N GLY A 4 10.30 -10.37 -4.73
CA GLY A 4 11.03 -10.55 -3.48
C GLY A 4 10.59 -11.84 -2.82
N THR A 5 11.55 -12.67 -2.44
CA THR A 5 11.34 -13.83 -1.57
C THR A 5 12.01 -13.56 -0.25
N ALA A 6 11.34 -13.82 0.87
CA ALA A 6 12.01 -13.89 2.16
C ALA A 6 12.94 -15.12 2.15
N ILE A 7 14.25 -14.90 2.22
CA ILE A 7 15.26 -15.97 2.23
C ILE A 7 15.67 -16.19 3.68
N SER A 8 15.51 -17.41 4.19
CA SER A 8 16.08 -17.82 5.48
C SER A 8 17.20 -18.83 5.23
N ALA A 9 18.36 -18.61 5.85
CA ALA A 9 19.53 -19.47 5.71
C ALA A 9 19.66 -20.36 6.95
N GLN A 10 19.77 -21.68 6.75
CA GLN A 10 20.13 -22.62 7.81
C GLN A 10 21.31 -23.48 7.36
N ALA A 11 22.18 -23.85 8.31
CA ALA A 11 23.26 -24.79 8.05
C ALA A 11 22.64 -26.17 7.74
N ALA A 12 22.92 -26.71 6.57
CA ALA A 12 22.32 -27.95 6.08
C ALA A 12 22.98 -29.21 6.65
N SER A 13 24.10 -29.06 7.36
CA SER A 13 24.97 -30.16 7.76
C SER A 13 25.72 -29.83 9.06
N SER A 14 25.98 -30.86 9.87
CA SER A 14 26.86 -30.82 11.04
C SER A 14 28.29 -30.37 10.68
N ASP A 15 28.72 -30.56 9.43
CA ASP A 15 30.06 -30.21 8.94
C ASP A 15 30.14 -28.78 8.33
N ARG A 16 29.06 -27.98 8.43
CA ARG A 16 29.00 -26.57 7.99
C ARG A 16 29.42 -26.29 6.54
N THR A 17 29.51 -27.30 5.68
CA THR A 17 30.02 -27.19 4.31
C THR A 17 28.94 -26.82 3.28
N ALA A 18 27.67 -26.85 3.69
CA ALA A 18 26.53 -26.51 2.83
C ALA A 18 25.57 -25.54 3.54
N LEU A 19 25.32 -24.41 2.88
CA LEU A 19 24.26 -23.46 3.21
C LEU A 19 23.01 -23.85 2.44
N SER A 20 21.95 -24.24 3.15
CA SER A 20 20.62 -24.40 2.55
C SER A 20 19.85 -23.09 2.71
N LEU A 21 19.48 -22.51 1.57
CA LEU A 21 18.58 -21.36 1.51
C LEU A 21 17.15 -21.91 1.38
N PHE A 22 16.38 -21.79 2.44
CA PHE A 22 14.96 -22.07 2.40
C PHE A 22 14.23 -20.77 2.08
N CYS A 23 13.54 -20.75 0.94
CA CYS A 23 12.53 -19.74 0.71
C CYS A 23 11.35 -20.08 1.63
N SER A 24 11.23 -19.37 2.75
CA SER A 24 10.06 -19.45 3.61
C SER A 24 8.82 -19.21 2.74
N GLY A 25 7.76 -20.00 2.90
CA GLY A 25 6.53 -19.89 2.09
C GLY A 25 5.79 -18.54 2.16
N LEU A 26 6.34 -17.53 2.86
CA LEU A 26 5.86 -16.15 2.83
C LEU A 26 6.34 -15.47 1.55
N THR A 27 5.50 -15.51 0.51
CA THR A 27 5.72 -14.79 -0.74
C THR A 27 5.13 -13.37 -0.65
N CYS A 28 5.92 -12.34 -0.96
CA CYS A 28 5.46 -10.96 -1.07
C CYS A 28 5.27 -10.55 -2.54
N GLY A 29 4.62 -9.40 -2.78
CA GLY A 29 4.56 -8.76 -4.10
C GLY A 29 3.80 -9.54 -5.17
N ARG A 30 3.02 -10.55 -4.79
CA ARG A 30 2.22 -11.36 -5.71
C ARG A 30 0.87 -10.70 -5.97
N GLN A 31 0.73 -10.17 -7.17
CA GLN A 31 -0.52 -9.62 -7.65
C GLN A 31 -1.32 -10.63 -8.47
N LYS A 32 -2.66 -10.64 -8.33
CA LYS A 32 -3.52 -11.29 -9.33
C LYS A 32 -3.32 -10.58 -10.68
N PRO A 33 -3.28 -11.30 -11.83
CA PRO A 33 -3.08 -10.68 -13.13
C PRO A 33 -4.16 -9.63 -13.42
N ILE A 34 -3.73 -8.41 -13.77
CA ILE A 34 -4.65 -7.37 -14.25
C ILE A 34 -5.02 -7.71 -15.70
N LEU A 35 -6.21 -8.27 -15.91
CA LEU A 35 -6.66 -8.74 -17.23
C LEU A 35 -7.08 -7.61 -18.20
N VAL A 36 -6.93 -6.34 -17.81
CA VAL A 36 -7.31 -5.17 -18.64
C VAL A 36 -6.24 -4.10 -18.53
N LEU A 37 -5.58 -3.80 -19.66
CA LEU A 37 -4.34 -3.01 -19.67
C LEU A 37 -4.54 -1.48 -19.61
N ARG A 38 -5.72 -0.92 -19.93
CA ARG A 38 -5.87 0.54 -20.02
C ARG A 38 -7.32 1.02 -19.96
N VAL A 39 -7.63 1.91 -19.01
CA VAL A 39 -8.84 2.75 -19.02
C VAL A 39 -8.44 4.12 -18.45
N ALA A 40 -8.70 5.21 -19.18
CA ALA A 40 -8.47 6.58 -18.71
C ALA A 40 -9.40 6.90 -17.51
N GLY A 41 -8.89 7.65 -16.51
CA GLY A 41 -9.61 7.95 -15.27
C GLY A 41 -9.50 6.88 -14.16
N GLY A 42 -8.65 5.87 -14.36
CA GLY A 42 -8.46 4.75 -13.43
C GLY A 42 -9.63 3.76 -13.43
N LYS A 43 -9.40 2.55 -12.92
CA LYS A 43 -10.39 1.47 -12.89
C LYS A 43 -10.69 1.05 -11.45
N ASN A 44 -11.95 0.68 -11.18
CA ASN A 44 -12.30 0.02 -9.93
C ASN A 44 -11.46 -1.24 -9.76
N VAL A 45 -10.80 -1.34 -8.62
CA VAL A 45 -10.01 -2.49 -8.21
C VAL A 45 -10.94 -3.68 -7.95
N ARG A 46 -10.55 -4.89 -8.36
CA ARG A 46 -11.20 -6.13 -7.91
C ARG A 46 -10.58 -6.63 -6.62
N ARG A 47 -11.34 -7.41 -5.86
CA ARG A 47 -10.88 -7.96 -4.58
C ARG A 47 -9.61 -8.80 -4.74
N GLY A 48 -8.58 -8.45 -3.97
CA GLY A 48 -7.25 -9.06 -4.02
C GLY A 48 -6.41 -8.74 -5.25
N GLU A 49 -6.80 -7.75 -6.09
CA GLU A 49 -5.89 -7.20 -7.11
C GLU A 49 -4.76 -6.38 -6.46
N TRP A 50 -5.00 -5.71 -5.33
CA TRP A 50 -3.94 -4.99 -4.58
C TRP A 50 -3.97 -5.44 -3.12
N PRO A 51 -3.51 -6.67 -2.82
CA PRO A 51 -3.71 -7.31 -1.51
C PRO A 51 -2.88 -6.68 -0.37
N TRP A 52 -1.91 -5.83 -0.71
CA TRP A 52 -1.15 -5.02 0.24
C TRP A 52 -1.76 -3.64 0.48
N GLN A 53 -2.78 -3.22 -0.28
CA GLN A 53 -3.39 -1.90 -0.09
C GLN A 53 -4.13 -1.86 1.25
N VAL A 54 -3.90 -0.78 1.99
CA VAL A 54 -4.48 -0.57 3.31
C VAL A 54 -5.17 0.78 3.39
N SER A 55 -6.32 0.81 4.06
CA SER A 55 -7.03 2.02 4.45
C SER A 55 -6.69 2.34 5.90
N LEU A 56 -6.00 3.45 6.15
CA LEU A 56 -5.86 4.03 7.48
C LEU A 56 -7.11 4.84 7.78
N GLN A 57 -7.72 4.57 8.92
CA GLN A 57 -8.95 5.23 9.35
C GLN A 57 -8.78 5.87 10.72
N TYR A 58 -9.40 7.03 10.89
CA TYR A 58 -9.54 7.72 12.17
C TYR A 58 -11.02 7.89 12.46
N LYS A 59 -11.49 7.40 13.61
CA LYS A 59 -12.91 7.41 14.00
C LYS A 59 -13.83 6.84 12.91
N GLY A 60 -13.40 5.73 12.28
CA GLY A 60 -14.14 5.03 11.22
C GLY A 60 -14.13 5.71 9.85
N ARG A 61 -13.42 6.83 9.66
CA ARG A 61 -13.30 7.52 8.36
C ARG A 61 -11.91 7.30 7.77
N HIS A 62 -11.84 6.97 6.48
CA HIS A 62 -10.58 6.91 5.76
C HIS A 62 -9.88 8.27 5.78
N ILE A 63 -8.60 8.26 6.12
CA ILE A 63 -7.74 9.46 6.18
C ILE A 63 -6.52 9.36 5.27
N CYS A 64 -5.97 8.16 5.11
CA CYS A 64 -4.75 7.91 4.36
C CYS A 64 -4.71 6.48 3.83
N SER A 65 -3.89 6.28 2.81
CA SER A 65 -3.52 4.93 2.37
C SER A 65 -2.26 4.44 3.09
N GLY A 66 -2.11 3.12 3.15
CA GLY A 66 -0.89 2.46 3.61
C GLY A 66 -0.63 1.21 2.79
N THR A 67 0.49 0.55 3.07
CA THR A 67 0.93 -0.67 2.39
C THR A 67 1.37 -1.71 3.41
N LEU A 68 0.81 -2.91 3.33
CA LEU A 68 1.23 -4.04 4.15
C LEU A 68 2.61 -4.52 3.67
N ILE A 69 3.60 -4.49 4.56
CA ILE A 69 4.97 -4.95 4.29
C ILE A 69 5.33 -6.21 5.09
N ASP A 70 4.61 -6.49 6.17
CA ASP A 70 4.73 -7.69 7.01
C ASP A 70 3.40 -7.93 7.75
N GLU A 71 3.19 -9.08 8.39
CA GLU A 71 1.97 -9.43 9.15
C GLU A 71 1.56 -8.38 10.21
N ARG A 72 2.50 -7.57 10.70
CA ARG A 72 2.26 -6.54 11.71
C ARG A 72 2.71 -5.14 11.32
N TRP A 73 3.22 -4.95 10.10
CA TRP A 73 3.83 -3.69 9.70
C TRP A 73 3.16 -3.09 8.47
N ILE A 74 2.69 -1.86 8.64
CA ILE A 74 2.17 -1.01 7.57
C ILE A 74 3.18 0.10 7.31
N LEU A 75 3.56 0.25 6.04
CA LEU A 75 4.29 1.40 5.53
C LEU A 75 3.31 2.47 5.05
N THR A 76 3.56 3.74 5.40
CA THR A 76 2.70 4.87 5.01
C THR A 76 3.48 6.18 5.11
N ALA A 77 2.82 7.31 4.89
CA ALA A 77 3.41 8.64 4.95
C ALA A 77 3.43 9.17 6.40
N ALA A 78 4.44 9.94 6.74
CA ALA A 78 4.57 10.55 8.06
C ALA A 78 3.52 11.63 8.29
N HIS A 79 3.16 12.39 7.24
CA HIS A 79 2.15 13.44 7.32
C HIS A 79 0.77 12.91 7.76
N CYS A 80 0.47 11.63 7.51
CA CYS A 80 -0.79 10.99 7.92
C CYS A 80 -0.99 10.96 9.44
N PHE A 81 0.09 11.00 10.24
CA PHE A 81 0.03 10.98 11.71
C PHE A 81 0.55 12.26 12.34
N PHE A 82 1.09 13.17 11.54
CA PHE A 82 1.72 14.38 12.05
C PHE A 82 0.67 15.37 12.62
N LYS A 83 1.08 16.18 13.61
CA LYS A 83 0.26 17.11 14.45
C LYS A 83 -0.52 16.56 15.65
N LYS A 84 -0.34 15.33 16.13
CA LYS A 84 -1.08 14.81 17.32
C LYS A 84 -2.63 14.96 17.20
N ARG A 85 -3.16 15.20 15.99
CA ARG A 85 -4.61 15.35 15.73
C ARG A 85 -5.33 14.01 15.68
N ILE A 86 -4.55 12.94 15.60
CA ILE A 86 -4.99 11.58 15.45
C ILE A 86 -4.38 10.81 16.63
N CYS A 87 -5.24 10.44 17.57
CA CYS A 87 -4.90 9.55 18.67
C CYS A 87 -4.75 8.13 18.11
N PRO A 88 -3.61 7.43 18.32
CA PRO A 88 -3.44 6.05 17.87
C PRO A 88 -4.57 5.11 18.30
N GLU A 89 -5.19 5.39 19.45
CA GLU A 89 -6.30 4.63 20.03
C GLU A 89 -7.58 4.71 19.19
N ASP A 90 -7.79 5.84 18.52
CA ASP A 90 -8.90 6.11 17.61
C ASP A 90 -8.57 5.73 16.16
N CYS A 91 -7.35 5.24 15.93
CA CYS A 91 -6.88 4.80 14.64
C CYS A 91 -7.04 3.30 14.44
N GLN A 92 -7.42 2.94 13.22
CA GLN A 92 -7.47 1.56 12.78
C GLN A 92 -6.99 1.42 11.34
N VAL A 93 -6.63 0.19 11.03
CA VAL A 93 -6.12 -0.25 9.75
C VAL A 93 -7.14 -1.24 9.19
N VAL A 94 -7.61 -1.01 7.97
CA VAL A 94 -8.53 -1.91 7.27
C VAL A 94 -7.82 -2.49 6.04
N LEU A 95 -7.74 -3.82 5.99
CA LEU A 95 -7.07 -4.58 4.94
C LEU A 95 -8.06 -5.46 4.16
N GLY A 96 -7.76 -5.78 2.90
CA GLY A 96 -8.59 -6.68 2.08
C GLY A 96 -9.95 -6.10 1.68
N GLN A 97 -10.15 -4.80 1.86
CA GLN A 97 -11.37 -4.08 1.53
C GLN A 97 -11.21 -3.35 0.20
N VAL A 98 -12.27 -3.27 -0.62
CA VAL A 98 -12.29 -2.47 -1.87
C VAL A 98 -13.23 -1.27 -1.75
N LYS A 99 -14.36 -1.41 -1.04
CA LYS A 99 -15.38 -0.36 -0.87
C LYS A 99 -15.41 0.12 0.58
N LEU A 100 -15.35 1.42 0.86
CA LEU A 100 -15.27 1.92 2.25
C LEU A 100 -16.63 2.03 2.98
N THR A 101 -17.74 1.62 2.35
CA THR A 101 -19.07 1.63 2.97
C THR A 101 -19.29 0.48 3.95
N ALA A 102 -20.01 0.75 5.04
CA ALA A 102 -20.36 -0.22 6.08
C ALA A 102 -21.18 -1.43 5.56
N GLU A 103 -21.93 -1.27 4.48
CA GLU A 103 -22.83 -2.28 3.92
C GLU A 103 -22.11 -3.51 3.31
N MET A 104 -20.80 -3.42 3.04
CA MET A 104 -20.02 -4.51 2.42
C MET A 104 -18.64 -4.68 3.07
N ARG A 105 -18.58 -4.70 4.40
CA ARG A 105 -17.33 -4.98 5.12
C ARG A 105 -16.91 -6.43 4.89
N THR A 106 -15.83 -6.59 4.14
CA THR A 106 -15.22 -7.89 3.82
C THR A 106 -13.76 -7.97 4.23
N GLY A 107 -13.19 -6.82 4.60
CA GLY A 107 -11.84 -6.67 5.09
C GLY A 107 -11.68 -7.00 6.57
N VAL A 108 -10.43 -6.90 7.00
CA VAL A 108 -9.99 -7.18 8.38
C VAL A 108 -9.54 -5.88 9.03
N ASP A 109 -10.06 -5.61 10.22
CA ASP A 109 -9.67 -4.46 11.03
C ASP A 109 -8.55 -4.82 12.00
N ARG A 110 -7.59 -3.91 12.17
CA ARG A 110 -6.53 -3.98 13.18
C ARG A 110 -6.31 -2.63 13.83
N LYS A 111 -5.98 -2.64 15.13
CA LYS A 111 -5.61 -1.41 15.83
C LYS A 111 -4.13 -1.13 15.61
N ILE A 112 -3.75 0.14 15.74
CA ILE A 112 -2.35 0.54 15.70
C ILE A 112 -1.83 0.58 17.14
N SER A 113 -0.81 -0.19 17.45
CA SER A 113 -0.17 -0.19 18.77
C SER A 113 0.96 0.83 18.87
N LYS A 114 1.61 1.16 17.75
CA LYS A 114 2.73 2.10 17.70
C LYS A 114 2.85 2.72 16.31
N VAL A 115 3.21 4.00 16.26
CA VAL A 115 3.63 4.69 15.03
C VAL A 115 5.08 5.14 15.20
N ILE A 116 5.90 4.90 14.18
CA ILE A 116 7.29 5.32 14.10
C ILE A 116 7.40 6.26 12.90
N LEU A 117 7.60 7.55 13.17
CA LEU A 117 7.87 8.54 12.14
C LEU A 117 9.37 8.53 11.80
N HIS A 118 9.71 8.79 10.53
CA HIS A 118 11.10 9.00 10.17
C HIS A 118 11.69 10.21 10.91
N GLU A 119 12.87 10.04 11.53
CA GLU A 119 13.50 11.05 12.40
C GLU A 119 13.77 12.38 11.69
N GLY A 120 14.06 12.32 10.39
CA GLY A 120 14.27 13.49 9.53
C GLY A 120 12.99 14.20 9.04
N TYR A 121 11.79 13.68 9.32
CA TYR A 121 10.55 14.29 8.83
C TYR A 121 10.28 15.62 9.53
N LYS A 122 9.96 16.65 8.74
CA LYS A 122 9.58 17.99 9.22
C LYS A 122 8.19 18.35 8.70
N GLU A 123 7.43 19.11 9.49
CA GLU A 123 6.08 19.52 9.11
C GLU A 123 6.07 20.24 7.75
N GLY A 124 5.15 19.84 6.87
CA GLY A 124 4.98 20.47 5.56
C GLY A 124 6.11 20.18 4.57
N SER A 125 7.08 19.34 4.96
CA SER A 125 8.13 18.87 4.07
C SER A 125 7.68 17.62 3.34
N VAL A 126 8.02 17.53 2.05
CA VAL A 126 7.95 16.28 1.28
C VAL A 126 9.14 15.36 1.57
N GLN A 127 10.18 15.88 2.22
CA GLN A 127 11.38 15.14 2.54
C GLN A 127 11.13 14.20 3.73
N SER A 128 11.57 12.94 3.59
CA SER A 128 11.44 11.90 4.61
C SER A 128 9.99 11.67 5.06
N ASP A 129 9.02 11.87 4.16
CA ASP A 129 7.59 11.65 4.43
C ASP A 129 7.24 10.15 4.45
N ILE A 130 7.77 9.45 5.44
CA ILE A 130 7.65 8.00 5.61
C ILE A 130 7.46 7.64 7.09
N ALA A 131 6.56 6.70 7.35
CA ALA A 131 6.27 6.20 8.69
C ALA A 131 5.92 4.70 8.65
N LEU A 132 6.17 4.05 9.79
CA LEU A 132 5.78 2.68 10.06
C LEU A 132 4.69 2.66 11.12
N ALA A 133 3.58 2.00 10.83
CA ALA A 133 2.54 1.69 11.82
C ALA A 133 2.59 0.20 12.17
N HIS A 134 2.76 -0.10 13.46
CA HIS A 134 2.76 -1.44 14.01
C HIS A 134 1.34 -1.83 14.47
N LEU A 135 0.87 -3.00 14.05
CA LEU A 135 -0.44 -3.53 14.40
C LEU A 135 -0.41 -4.22 15.77
N ASP A 136 -1.50 -4.08 16.53
CA ASP A 136 -1.66 -4.75 17.82
C ASP A 136 -1.64 -6.29 17.69
N LYS A 137 -2.24 -6.79 16.61
CA LYS A 137 -2.33 -8.22 16.27
C LYS A 137 -1.90 -8.46 14.82
N PRO A 138 -1.34 -9.64 14.50
CA PRO A 138 -0.94 -9.94 13.14
C PRO A 138 -2.18 -10.09 12.25
N VAL A 139 -2.01 -9.86 10.97
CA VAL A 139 -2.99 -10.22 9.94
C VAL A 139 -2.63 -11.59 9.36
N SER A 140 -3.65 -12.41 9.09
CA SER A 140 -3.46 -13.67 8.38
C SER A 140 -3.47 -13.42 6.89
N TYR A 141 -2.47 -13.92 6.17
CA TYR A 141 -2.43 -13.80 4.73
C TYR A 141 -3.52 -14.64 4.06
N SER A 142 -4.03 -14.12 2.95
CA SER A 142 -5.10 -14.71 2.15
C SER A 142 -4.99 -14.25 0.69
N GLY A 143 -5.91 -14.69 -0.17
CA GLY A 143 -5.98 -14.20 -1.56
C GLY A 143 -6.27 -12.69 -1.69
N ASP A 144 -6.63 -12.02 -0.60
CA ASP A 144 -6.96 -10.59 -0.58
C ASP A 144 -6.08 -9.77 0.38
N ILE A 145 -5.23 -10.42 1.17
CA ILE A 145 -4.32 -9.80 2.13
C ILE A 145 -2.96 -10.48 2.00
N SER A 146 -1.96 -9.77 1.49
CA SER A 146 -0.59 -10.27 1.38
C SER A 146 0.38 -9.10 1.25
N PRO A 147 1.61 -9.21 1.77
CA PRO A 147 2.53 -8.08 1.80
C PRO A 147 3.10 -7.76 0.41
N ILE A 148 3.51 -6.50 0.21
CA ILE A 148 4.38 -6.13 -0.91
C ILE A 148 5.84 -6.40 -0.56
N CYS A 149 6.68 -6.63 -1.56
CA CYS A 149 8.11 -6.69 -1.35
C CYS A 149 8.72 -5.29 -1.26
N LEU A 150 9.66 -5.11 -0.35
CA LEU A 150 10.50 -3.93 -0.33
C LEU A 150 11.63 -4.08 -1.35
N PRO A 151 11.99 -3.02 -2.08
CA PRO A 151 13.19 -3.02 -2.91
C PRO A 151 14.45 -3.12 -2.03
N TYR A 152 15.57 -3.55 -2.63
CA TYR A 152 16.88 -3.42 -1.99
C TYR A 152 17.23 -1.94 -1.80
N SER A 153 18.07 -1.64 -0.80
CA SER A 153 18.45 -0.27 -0.46
C SER A 153 19.16 0.49 -1.57
N ASP A 154 19.81 -0.22 -2.49
CA ASP A 154 20.53 0.29 -3.64
C ASP A 154 19.74 0.12 -4.96
N HIS A 155 18.51 -0.38 -4.90
CA HIS A 155 17.69 -0.58 -6.09
C HIS A 155 17.27 0.76 -6.69
N GLN A 156 17.50 0.91 -8.00
CA GLN A 156 17.07 2.06 -8.77
C GLN A 156 16.01 1.64 -9.78
N PHE A 157 14.87 2.32 -9.75
CA PHE A 157 13.84 2.15 -10.77
C PHE A 157 14.21 2.96 -12.01
N ALA A 158 14.25 2.31 -13.18
CA ALA A 158 14.55 2.99 -14.43
C ALA A 158 13.47 4.04 -14.76
N PHE A 159 13.86 5.19 -15.29
CA PHE A 159 12.92 6.20 -15.77
C PHE A 159 11.99 5.62 -16.84
N GLY A 160 10.73 6.06 -16.84
CA GLY A 160 9.70 5.50 -17.73
C GLY A 160 9.25 4.09 -17.35
N THR A 161 9.70 3.54 -16.22
CA THR A 161 9.11 2.31 -15.67
C THR A 161 7.64 2.56 -15.37
N GLN A 162 6.81 1.64 -15.86
CA GLN A 162 5.39 1.60 -15.57
C GLN A 162 5.17 1.14 -14.13
N CYS A 163 4.53 2.02 -13.37
CA CYS A 163 4.12 1.79 -11.99
C CYS A 163 2.60 1.88 -11.88
N TRP A 164 2.05 1.34 -10.81
CA TRP A 164 0.63 1.44 -10.53
C TRP A 164 0.42 2.19 -9.22
N LEU A 165 -0.55 3.09 -9.21
CA LEU A 165 -1.05 3.70 -7.98
C LEU A 165 -2.42 3.12 -7.67
N SER A 166 -2.70 2.86 -6.39
CA SER A 166 -4.01 2.40 -5.92
C SER A 166 -4.43 3.14 -4.65
N GLY A 167 -5.72 3.46 -4.53
CA GLY A 167 -6.24 4.15 -3.35
C GLY A 167 -7.70 4.58 -3.48
N TRP A 168 -8.17 5.31 -2.45
CA TRP A 168 -9.54 5.82 -2.32
C TRP A 168 -9.62 7.36 -2.40
N GLY A 169 -8.54 8.02 -2.79
CA GLY A 169 -8.49 9.48 -2.91
C GLY A 169 -9.41 10.03 -4.01
N ASN A 170 -9.81 11.29 -3.86
CA ASN A 170 -10.51 12.01 -4.92
C ASN A 170 -9.49 12.36 -6.02
N ILE A 171 -9.71 11.86 -7.24
CA ILE A 171 -8.86 12.15 -8.41
C ILE A 171 -9.00 13.64 -8.85
N ALA A 172 -9.84 14.44 -8.18
CA ALA A 172 -10.16 15.80 -8.56
C ALA A 172 -9.33 16.91 -7.88
N SER A 173 -8.58 16.61 -6.80
CA SER A 173 -7.95 17.66 -5.97
C SER A 173 -6.45 17.86 -6.21
N ASP A 174 -5.82 17.03 -7.02
CA ASP A 174 -4.40 17.16 -7.34
C ASP A 174 -4.33 17.82 -8.72
N GLY A 175 -4.16 19.15 -8.71
CA GLY A 175 -4.41 20.06 -9.83
C GLY A 175 -3.76 19.69 -11.17
N GLU A 176 -4.43 20.14 -12.23
CA GLU A 176 -4.00 20.17 -13.63
C GLU A 176 -3.76 18.82 -14.31
N TRP A 177 -4.83 18.04 -14.45
CA TRP A 177 -5.02 17.27 -15.66
C TRP A 177 -6.22 17.85 -16.38
N GLU A 178 -5.97 18.75 -17.35
CA GLU A 178 -7.01 19.20 -18.27
C GLU A 178 -7.67 17.97 -18.91
N GLU A 179 -8.94 17.82 -18.56
CA GLU A 179 -9.87 16.88 -19.12
C GLU A 179 -9.91 17.02 -20.63
N LYS A 180 -9.75 15.91 -21.34
CA LYS A 180 -10.52 15.70 -22.58
C LYS A 180 -11.56 14.61 -22.34
N GLY A 181 -12.69 15.04 -21.79
CA GLY A 181 -14.00 14.63 -22.29
C GLY A 181 -14.56 13.28 -21.81
N ARG A 182 -14.65 13.08 -20.49
CA ARG A 182 -15.70 12.20 -19.95
C ARG A 182 -15.94 12.49 -18.47
N GLU A 183 -17.11 13.05 -18.16
CA GLU A 183 -17.63 13.10 -16.80
C GLU A 183 -17.57 11.69 -16.18
N PRO A 184 -17.22 11.55 -14.88
CA PRO A 184 -17.46 10.31 -14.17
C PRO A 184 -18.97 10.00 -14.22
N PRO A 185 -19.38 8.71 -14.26
CA PRO A 185 -20.79 8.35 -14.24
C PRO A 185 -21.48 9.08 -13.09
N SER A 186 -22.44 9.92 -13.45
CA SER A 186 -23.24 10.71 -12.52
C SER A 186 -23.90 9.81 -11.48
N GLY A 187 -23.67 10.12 -10.20
CA GLY A 187 -24.47 9.56 -9.09
C GLY A 187 -23.75 8.70 -8.04
N LEU A 188 -22.42 8.59 -8.02
CA LEU A 188 -21.71 7.90 -6.92
C LEU A 188 -20.82 8.88 -6.13
N PRO A 189 -20.94 8.94 -4.79
CA PRO A 189 -20.12 9.84 -3.97
C PRO A 189 -18.63 9.50 -4.14
N GLY A 190 -17.84 10.50 -4.56
CA GLY A 190 -16.40 10.39 -4.76
C GLY A 190 -15.68 9.78 -3.54
N GLY A 191 -14.63 8.98 -3.81
CA GLY A 191 -13.75 8.43 -2.77
C GLY A 191 -14.21 7.14 -2.08
N THR A 192 -15.31 6.52 -2.51
CA THR A 192 -15.83 5.31 -1.83
C THR A 192 -15.20 3.99 -2.33
N TRP A 193 -14.76 3.97 -3.58
CA TRP A 193 -14.21 2.79 -4.26
C TRP A 193 -12.70 2.90 -4.43
N MET A 194 -11.98 1.81 -4.18
CA MET A 194 -10.57 1.73 -4.51
C MET A 194 -10.41 1.76 -6.03
N ARG A 195 -9.58 2.67 -6.52
CA ARG A 195 -9.23 2.78 -7.93
C ARG A 195 -7.74 2.56 -8.11
N TRP A 196 -7.35 2.14 -9.31
CA TRP A 196 -5.95 2.11 -9.72
C TRP A 196 -5.72 2.87 -11.03
N SER A 197 -4.55 3.48 -11.16
CA SER A 197 -4.02 4.12 -12.37
C SER A 197 -2.67 3.52 -12.75
N LEU A 198 -2.33 3.63 -14.03
CA LEU A 198 -0.99 3.35 -14.52
C LEU A 198 -0.25 4.69 -14.61
N ASP A 199 0.88 4.79 -13.93
CA ASP A 199 1.73 5.97 -13.92
C ASP A 199 3.12 5.64 -14.45
N LEU A 200 3.75 6.62 -15.08
CA LEU A 200 5.14 6.52 -15.49
C LEU A 200 5.97 7.27 -14.46
N LEU A 201 7.07 6.66 -14.01
CA LEU A 201 8.07 7.42 -13.29
C LEU A 201 8.49 8.62 -14.15
N PRO A 202 8.50 9.83 -13.57
CA PRO A 202 8.76 11.05 -14.32
C PRO A 202 10.09 10.93 -15.06
N LYS A 203 10.16 11.54 -16.25
CA LYS A 203 11.42 11.59 -17.00
C LYS A 203 12.47 12.25 -16.11
N GLY A 204 13.65 11.62 -16.00
CA GLY A 204 14.77 12.21 -15.28
C GLY A 204 15.14 13.59 -15.86
N PRO A 205 15.87 14.43 -15.09
CA PRO A 205 16.34 15.70 -15.61
C PRO A 205 17.17 15.44 -16.88
N SER A 206 16.80 16.12 -17.96
CA SER A 206 17.55 16.18 -19.23
C SER A 206 18.79 17.03 -19.11
#